data_AF-A0A7Z0MHR3-F1
#
_entry.id   AF-A0A7Z0MHR3-F1
#
_cell.length_a   1.000
_cell.length_b   1.000
_cell.length_c   1.000
_cell.angle_alpha   90.00
_cell.angle_beta   90.00
_cell.angle_gamma   90.00
#
_symmetry.space_group_name_H-M   'P 1'
#
loop_
_entity.id
_entity.type
_entity.pdbx_description
1 polymer ?
#
loop_
_entity_poly.entity_id
_entity_poly.type
_entity_poly.pdbx_seq_one_letter_code
_entity_poly.pdbx_strand_id
1 'polypeptide(L)'
;MDQMAFYALDEHQKKLMLEVALGNKGKSVSVFAGMCGEIYVFDQGENTFPRYVCAKTPKHLQQVPIEEINSRFVNELKNQLSYNHQMFVHWAFDFTEVLGSPVALFRYWGGDLEKVIRNSELSSVTEKLSIMVYVCSGLIHCYKNGLVAHQDLKPANIFLRDVKSEFRDLPDLDIYKLALIADFGLANAFLNSSVFGGSRPYMAPEQWSESELSPKTDVFALGVILHELMSGGFHPVGIKLSDYWPQPVEGNSKKWTRPDAWKQWAETVNIKFEGATPIEPMVQSLIHKMLSIDAADRPSIEEVKVTLLNIVKSKSQESFTQLEFLVNYFENKTSTKPLKERWPYLSERWGKFQEKFEKRI
;
A
#
# COMPACT_ATOMS: atom_id res chain seq x y z
N MET A 1 18.02 -20.44 31.78
CA MET A 1 16.61 -20.26 31.39
C MET A 1 16.64 -19.77 29.96
N ASP A 2 16.30 -20.61 29.00
CA ASP A 2 16.04 -20.13 27.64
C ASP A 2 14.98 -19.03 27.73
N GLN A 3 15.33 -17.81 27.33
CA GLN A 3 14.36 -16.74 27.25
C GLN A 3 13.29 -17.17 26.25
N MET A 4 12.04 -17.24 26.69
CA MET A 4 10.91 -17.58 25.84
C MET A 4 10.85 -16.56 24.68
N ALA A 5 11.18 -17.00 23.48
CA ALA A 5 11.23 -16.15 22.30
C ALA A 5 9.82 -15.93 21.72
N PHE A 6 9.54 -14.72 21.23
CA PHE A 6 8.23 -14.39 20.64
C PHE A 6 7.76 -15.40 19.59
N TYR A 7 8.68 -15.88 18.76
CA TYR A 7 8.38 -16.83 17.66
C TYR A 7 8.09 -18.26 18.13
N ALA A 8 8.39 -18.61 19.37
CA ALA A 8 8.06 -19.90 19.97
C ALA A 8 6.66 -19.93 20.60
N LEU A 9 5.99 -18.77 20.67
CA LEU A 9 4.67 -18.64 21.26
C LEU A 9 3.57 -19.08 20.30
N ASP A 10 2.51 -19.67 20.83
CA ASP A 10 1.25 -19.79 20.10
C ASP A 10 0.55 -18.42 19.95
N GLU A 11 -0.48 -18.34 19.09
CA GLU A 11 -1.19 -17.08 18.82
C GLU A 11 -1.83 -16.44 20.05
N HIS A 12 -2.33 -17.25 20.99
CA HIS A 12 -2.91 -16.72 22.22
C HIS A 12 -1.81 -16.08 23.08
N GLN A 13 -0.69 -16.77 23.25
CA GLN A 13 0.44 -16.28 24.01
C GLN A 13 1.04 -15.01 23.38
N LYS A 14 1.21 -14.98 22.05
CA LYS A 14 1.65 -13.76 21.32
C LYS A 14 0.74 -12.59 21.60
N LYS A 15 -0.58 -12.79 21.47
CA LYS A 15 -1.58 -11.76 21.76
C LYS A 15 -1.46 -11.23 23.19
N LEU A 16 -1.36 -12.11 24.18
CA LEU A 16 -1.21 -11.73 25.59
C LEU A 16 0.08 -10.93 25.82
N MET A 17 1.20 -11.37 25.26
CA MET A 17 2.49 -10.67 25.39
C MET A 17 2.45 -9.29 24.74
N LEU A 18 1.78 -9.14 23.59
CA LEU A 18 1.57 -7.85 22.96
C LEU A 18 0.64 -6.95 23.80
N GLU A 19 -0.45 -7.48 24.35
CA GLU A 19 -1.35 -6.73 25.25
C GLU A 19 -0.62 -6.22 26.50
N VAL A 20 0.24 -7.03 27.11
CA VAL A 20 1.06 -6.61 28.26
C VAL A 20 2.09 -5.56 27.85
N ALA A 21 2.83 -5.79 26.76
CA ALA A 21 3.88 -4.88 26.31
C ALA A 21 3.33 -3.54 25.80
N LEU A 22 2.14 -3.55 25.21
CA LEU A 22 1.47 -2.39 24.64
C LEU A 22 0.41 -1.81 25.59
N GLY A 23 0.37 -2.19 26.88
CA GLY A 23 -0.79 -2.05 27.78
C GLY A 23 -1.59 -0.74 27.78
N ASN A 24 -1.04 0.38 27.33
CA ASN A 24 -1.77 1.63 27.09
C ASN A 24 -2.58 1.66 25.77
N LYS A 25 -2.55 0.60 24.96
CA LYS A 25 -3.23 0.47 23.66
C LYS A 25 -4.49 -0.40 23.73
N GLY A 26 -4.84 -0.90 24.91
CA GLY A 26 -6.05 -1.70 25.13
C GLY A 26 -5.89 -3.16 24.72
N LYS A 27 -7.00 -3.80 24.32
CA LYS A 27 -7.05 -5.25 24.04
C LYS A 27 -7.04 -5.53 22.55
N SER A 28 -6.42 -6.64 22.16
CA SER A 28 -6.47 -7.07 20.76
C SER A 28 -7.86 -7.65 20.44
N VAL A 29 -8.47 -7.12 19.39
CA VAL A 29 -9.82 -7.49 18.92
C VAL A 29 -9.80 -8.35 17.66
N SER A 30 -8.74 -8.27 16.85
CA SER A 30 -8.57 -9.12 15.68
C SER A 30 -7.09 -9.36 15.35
N VAL A 31 -6.83 -10.45 14.61
CA VAL A 31 -5.50 -10.85 14.13
C VAL A 31 -5.62 -11.18 12.64
N PHE A 32 -4.71 -10.64 11.83
CA PHE A 32 -4.59 -10.93 10.41
C PHE A 32 -3.17 -11.42 10.11
N ALA A 33 -3.03 -12.61 9.54
CA ALA A 33 -1.75 -13.13 9.07
C ALA A 33 -1.64 -12.94 7.54
N GLY A 34 -0.61 -12.23 7.08
CA GLY A 34 -0.39 -11.93 5.66
C GLY A 34 0.97 -12.40 5.14
N MET A 35 1.35 -11.95 3.94
CA MET A 35 2.72 -12.10 3.45
C MET A 35 3.70 -11.16 4.16
N CYS A 36 3.22 -10.03 4.65
CA CYS A 36 4.06 -8.95 5.17
C CYS A 36 4.21 -8.97 6.69
N GLY A 37 3.66 -9.97 7.40
CA GLY A 37 3.69 -10.04 8.86
C GLY A 37 2.39 -10.56 9.48
N GLU A 38 2.37 -10.58 10.81
CA GLU A 38 1.15 -10.76 11.61
C GLU A 38 0.71 -9.38 12.11
N ILE A 39 -0.57 -9.07 11.94
CA ILE A 39 -1.17 -7.78 12.29
C ILE A 39 -2.20 -8.01 13.39
N TYR A 40 -2.00 -7.39 14.54
CA TYR A 40 -2.90 -7.42 15.68
C TYR A 40 -3.60 -6.07 15.79
N VAL A 41 -4.93 -6.03 15.72
CA VAL A 41 -5.70 -4.80 15.90
C VAL A 41 -6.08 -4.65 17.36
N PHE A 42 -5.80 -3.48 17.92
CA PHE A 42 -6.07 -3.12 19.31
C PHE A 42 -7.16 -2.05 19.38
N ASP A 43 -8.13 -2.24 20.28
CA ASP A 43 -9.14 -1.23 20.64
C ASP A 43 -8.64 -0.44 21.86
N GLN A 44 -8.33 0.85 21.64
CA GLN A 44 -7.87 1.78 22.67
C GLN A 44 -9.02 2.40 23.49
N GLY A 45 -10.27 2.01 23.21
CA GLY A 45 -11.47 2.50 23.88
C GLY A 45 -12.19 3.63 23.14
N GLU A 46 -13.47 3.80 23.45
CA GLU A 46 -14.39 4.69 22.73
C GLU A 46 -14.02 6.18 22.76
N ASN A 47 -13.27 6.60 23.80
CA ASN A 47 -12.87 8.00 24.00
C ASN A 47 -11.45 8.29 23.48
N THR A 48 -10.83 7.36 22.75
CA THR A 48 -9.49 7.53 22.18
C THR A 48 -9.58 7.63 20.67
N PHE A 49 -8.89 8.62 20.07
CA PHE A 49 -8.77 8.71 18.61
C PHE A 49 -7.30 8.58 18.14
N PRO A 50 -6.99 7.69 17.18
CA PRO A 50 -7.91 6.71 16.58
C PRO A 50 -8.28 5.60 17.58
N ARG A 51 -9.53 5.14 17.57
CA ARG A 51 -10.00 4.04 18.45
C ARG A 51 -9.16 2.78 18.24
N TYR A 52 -8.89 2.46 16.98
CA TYR A 52 -8.15 1.26 16.61
C TYR A 52 -6.72 1.58 16.15
N VAL A 53 -5.76 0.77 16.61
CA VAL A 53 -4.37 0.77 16.15
C VAL A 53 -3.95 -0.66 15.81
N CYS A 54 -2.91 -0.79 14.98
CA CYS A 54 -2.39 -2.08 14.56
C CYS A 54 -0.97 -2.27 15.09
N ALA A 55 -0.67 -3.41 15.69
CA ALA A 55 0.69 -3.88 15.91
C ALA A 55 1.05 -4.86 14.80
N LYS A 56 2.10 -4.56 14.04
CA LYS A 56 2.67 -5.45 13.02
C LYS A 56 3.92 -6.12 13.59
N THR A 57 4.00 -7.43 13.45
CA THR A 57 5.19 -8.23 13.76
C THR A 57 5.71 -8.90 12.48
N PRO A 58 7.01 -9.19 12.37
CA PRO A 58 7.54 -9.94 11.24
C PRO A 58 6.93 -11.34 11.21
N LYS A 59 6.65 -11.83 10.01
CA LYS A 59 6.20 -13.21 9.82
C LYS A 59 7.36 -14.16 10.09
N HIS A 60 7.13 -15.18 10.92
CA HIS A 60 8.11 -16.24 11.10
C HIS A 60 8.22 -17.09 9.83
N LEU A 61 9.42 -17.18 9.26
CA LEU A 61 9.74 -18.03 8.12
C LEU A 61 10.66 -19.14 8.60
N GLN A 62 10.15 -20.38 8.68
CA GLN A 62 10.88 -21.51 9.30
C GLN A 62 12.28 -21.77 8.73
N GLN A 63 12.54 -21.35 7.49
CA GLN A 63 13.81 -21.57 6.78
C GLN A 63 14.74 -20.34 6.80
N VAL A 64 14.34 -19.25 7.45
CA VAL A 64 15.10 -18.00 7.51
C VAL A 64 15.49 -17.72 8.97
N PRO A 65 16.75 -17.40 9.27
CA PRO A 65 17.17 -17.00 10.61
C PRO A 65 16.32 -15.86 11.16
N ILE A 66 16.03 -15.90 12.47
CA ILE A 66 15.19 -14.88 13.14
C ILE A 66 15.83 -13.50 13.04
N GLU A 67 17.15 -13.44 13.15
CA GLU A 67 17.94 -12.21 13.03
C GLU A 67 17.71 -11.58 11.66
N GLU A 68 17.79 -12.38 10.59
CA GLU A 68 17.55 -11.91 9.22
C GLU A 68 16.10 -11.45 9.01
N ILE A 69 15.11 -12.17 9.56
CA ILE A 69 13.69 -11.77 9.54
C ILE A 69 13.52 -10.40 10.21
N ASN A 70 14.10 -10.23 11.40
CA ASN A 70 14.03 -8.98 12.16
C ASN A 70 14.70 -7.82 11.42
N SER A 71 15.89 -8.06 10.86
CA SER A 71 16.63 -7.04 10.10
C SER A 71 15.87 -6.59 8.86
N ARG A 72 15.23 -7.53 8.13
CA ARG A 72 14.38 -7.18 6.97
C ARG A 72 13.22 -6.28 7.39
N PHE A 73 12.54 -6.60 8.49
CA PHE A 73 11.44 -5.78 9.00
C PHE A 73 11.89 -4.40 9.47
N VAL A 74 13.01 -4.30 10.18
CA VAL A 74 13.58 -3.02 10.61
C VAL A 74 13.99 -2.17 9.40
N ASN A 75 14.55 -2.78 8.35
CA ASN A 75 14.87 -2.07 7.10
C ASN A 75 13.61 -1.56 6.37
N GLU A 76 12.52 -2.32 6.35
CA GLU A 76 11.22 -1.85 5.83
C GLU A 76 10.77 -0.59 6.59
N LEU A 77 10.80 -0.61 7.93
CA LEU A 77 10.39 0.54 8.75
C LEU A 77 11.28 1.77 8.52
N LYS A 78 12.59 1.58 8.31
CA LYS A 78 13.52 2.65 7.98
C LYS A 78 13.11 3.40 6.71
N ASN A 79 12.75 2.64 5.67
CA ASN A 79 12.27 3.20 4.41
C ASN A 79 10.95 3.98 4.63
N GLN A 80 9.98 3.38 5.33
CA GLN A 80 8.69 4.03 5.62
C GLN A 80 8.83 5.33 6.40
N LEU A 81 9.73 5.38 7.38
CA LEU A 81 10.00 6.58 8.17
C LEU A 81 10.66 7.70 7.37
N SER A 82 11.26 7.41 6.22
CA SER A 82 11.79 8.44 5.31
C SER A 82 10.68 9.16 4.56
N TYR A 83 9.49 8.56 4.44
CA TYR A 83 8.35 9.08 3.68
C TYR A 83 7.18 9.58 4.56
N ASN A 84 7.35 9.59 5.87
CA ASN A 84 6.27 9.95 6.82
C ASN A 84 5.81 11.43 6.70
N HIS A 85 4.81 11.79 7.52
CA HIS A 85 4.23 13.14 7.61
C HIS A 85 3.55 13.63 6.32
N GLN A 86 3.07 12.70 5.51
CA GLN A 86 2.04 12.95 4.51
C GLN A 86 0.84 12.05 4.81
N MET A 87 -0.37 12.59 4.67
CA MET A 87 -1.61 11.87 4.96
C MET A 87 -1.83 10.63 4.07
N PHE A 88 -1.33 10.67 2.84
CA PHE A 88 -1.51 9.62 1.83
C PHE A 88 -0.40 8.56 1.82
N VAL A 89 0.44 8.53 2.85
CA VAL A 89 1.49 7.52 3.04
C VAL A 89 1.34 6.88 4.42
N HIS A 90 1.31 5.55 4.46
CA HIS A 90 1.30 4.78 5.71
C HIS A 90 2.69 4.75 6.33
N TRP A 91 2.76 4.93 7.65
CA TRP A 91 4.03 4.90 8.37
C TRP A 91 3.78 4.46 9.83
N ALA A 92 4.80 3.83 10.42
CA ALA A 92 4.78 3.43 11.82
C ALA A 92 4.92 4.65 12.73
N PHE A 93 3.94 4.88 13.60
CA PHE A 93 3.99 6.01 14.53
C PHE A 93 4.71 5.69 15.84
N ASP A 94 4.89 4.41 16.13
CA ASP A 94 5.69 3.95 17.26
C ASP A 94 6.23 2.54 17.00
N PHE A 95 7.18 2.11 17.82
CA PHE A 95 7.78 0.78 17.74
C PHE A 95 8.35 0.35 19.10
N THR A 96 8.41 -0.96 19.30
CA THR A 96 8.88 -1.59 20.54
C THR A 96 9.43 -2.99 20.26
N GLU A 97 10.11 -3.56 21.24
CA GLU A 97 10.56 -4.95 21.22
C GLU A 97 9.72 -5.77 22.19
N VAL A 98 9.23 -6.93 21.74
CA VAL A 98 8.50 -7.88 22.58
C VAL A 98 9.19 -9.24 22.45
N LEU A 99 9.76 -9.72 23.55
CA LEU A 99 10.44 -11.03 23.63
C LEU A 99 11.42 -11.29 22.46
N GLY A 100 12.23 -10.29 22.14
CA GLY A 100 13.25 -10.37 21.08
C GLY A 100 12.76 -10.08 19.67
N SER A 101 11.44 -9.89 19.45
CA SER A 101 10.85 -9.56 18.15
C SER A 101 10.57 -8.06 18.03
N PRO A 102 10.88 -7.41 16.88
CA PRO A 102 10.49 -6.03 16.61
C PRO A 102 8.98 -5.95 16.36
N VAL A 103 8.35 -4.94 16.94
CA VAL A 103 6.91 -4.66 16.80
C VAL A 103 6.73 -3.20 16.41
N ALA A 104 5.99 -2.93 15.33
CA ALA A 104 5.69 -1.58 14.88
C ALA A 104 4.20 -1.28 15.01
N LEU A 105 3.87 -0.05 15.44
CA LEU A 105 2.51 0.42 15.63
C LEU A 105 2.07 1.35 14.50
N PHE A 106 0.90 1.07 13.95
CA PHE A 106 0.30 1.77 12.82
C PHE A 106 -1.12 2.21 13.14
N ARG A 107 -1.57 3.27 12.46
CA ARG A 107 -3.00 3.64 12.50
C ARG A 107 -3.79 2.59 11.72
N TYR A 108 -4.91 2.14 12.28
CA TYR A 108 -5.85 1.28 11.57
C TYR A 108 -6.65 2.09 10.55
N TRP A 109 -6.83 1.58 9.33
CA TRP A 109 -7.57 2.29 8.28
C TRP A 109 -8.93 1.69 7.93
N GLY A 110 -9.26 0.47 8.38
CA GLY A 110 -10.56 -0.15 8.13
C GLY A 110 -10.49 -1.24 7.06
N GLY A 111 -9.79 -0.99 5.96
CA GLY A 111 -9.62 -1.96 4.89
C GLY A 111 -8.64 -1.51 3.81
N ASP A 112 -8.61 -2.30 2.74
CA ASP A 112 -7.76 -2.13 1.57
C ASP A 112 -8.60 -2.07 0.29
N LEU A 113 -8.03 -1.52 -0.78
CA LEU A 113 -8.71 -1.34 -2.05
C LEU A 113 -9.09 -2.68 -2.71
N GLU A 114 -8.34 -3.75 -2.46
CA GLU A 114 -8.64 -5.10 -2.98
C GLU A 114 -10.01 -5.58 -2.50
N LYS A 115 -10.27 -5.51 -1.19
CA LYS A 115 -11.58 -5.88 -0.63
C LYS A 115 -12.71 -5.03 -1.21
N VAL A 116 -12.48 -3.73 -1.32
CA VAL A 116 -13.46 -2.77 -1.83
C VAL A 116 -13.81 -3.04 -3.30
N ILE A 117 -12.81 -3.33 -4.14
CA ILE A 117 -13.02 -3.76 -5.54
C ILE A 117 -13.79 -5.08 -5.57
N ARG A 118 -13.37 -6.08 -4.78
CA ARG A 118 -13.97 -7.42 -4.77
C ARG A 118 -15.45 -7.40 -4.38
N ASN A 119 -15.79 -6.57 -3.40
CA ASN A 119 -17.14 -6.44 -2.86
C ASN A 119 -18.02 -5.46 -3.66
N SER A 120 -17.48 -4.84 -4.72
CA SER A 120 -18.18 -3.83 -5.52
C SER A 120 -18.71 -2.65 -4.69
N GLU A 121 -17.93 -2.20 -3.70
CA GLU A 121 -18.34 -1.16 -2.74
C GLU A 121 -18.18 0.27 -3.29
N LEU A 122 -17.59 0.45 -4.48
CA LEU A 122 -17.43 1.75 -5.16
C LEU A 122 -18.37 1.83 -6.36
N SER A 123 -19.38 2.70 -6.25
CA SER A 123 -20.33 2.93 -7.34
C SER A 123 -19.97 4.16 -8.19
N SER A 124 -19.36 5.18 -7.59
CA SER A 124 -19.05 6.43 -8.29
C SER A 124 -17.72 6.40 -9.04
N VAL A 125 -17.72 6.91 -10.27
CA VAL A 125 -16.49 7.11 -11.06
C VAL A 125 -15.59 8.17 -10.41
N THR A 126 -16.15 9.25 -9.89
CA THR A 126 -15.39 10.33 -9.25
C THR A 126 -14.76 9.88 -7.92
N GLU A 127 -15.43 9.01 -7.15
CA GLU A 127 -14.85 8.33 -5.99
C GLU A 127 -13.62 7.49 -6.38
N LYS A 128 -13.75 6.63 -7.40
CA LYS A 128 -12.64 5.78 -7.90
C LYS A 128 -11.45 6.60 -8.38
N LEU A 129 -11.70 7.70 -9.10
CA LEU A 129 -10.66 8.62 -9.56
C LEU A 129 -10.01 9.35 -8.38
N SER A 130 -10.77 9.74 -7.35
CA SER A 130 -10.25 10.43 -6.17
C SER A 130 -9.23 9.58 -5.39
N ILE A 131 -9.51 8.27 -5.25
CA ILE A 131 -8.58 7.29 -4.66
C ILE A 131 -7.23 7.33 -5.41
N MET A 132 -7.27 7.29 -6.74
CA MET A 132 -6.06 7.35 -7.56
C MET A 132 -5.31 8.69 -7.42
N VAL A 133 -6.02 9.82 -7.27
CA VAL A 133 -5.41 11.13 -7.01
C VAL A 133 -4.68 11.14 -5.65
N TYR A 134 -5.29 10.60 -4.60
CA TYR A 134 -4.64 10.49 -3.28
C TYR A 134 -3.37 9.63 -3.36
N VAL A 135 -3.42 8.50 -4.05
CA VAL A 135 -2.26 7.63 -4.28
C VAL A 135 -1.17 8.35 -5.09
N CYS A 136 -1.51 9.06 -6.15
CA CYS A 136 -0.52 9.83 -6.91
C CYS A 136 0.15 10.91 -6.03
N SER A 137 -0.62 11.63 -5.22
CA SER A 137 -0.07 12.59 -4.25
C SER A 137 0.89 11.92 -3.27
N GLY A 138 0.51 10.76 -2.72
CA GLY A 138 1.34 9.93 -1.86
C GLY A 138 2.71 9.59 -2.46
N LEU A 139 2.70 9.04 -3.68
CA LEU A 139 3.91 8.66 -4.40
C LEU A 139 4.81 9.86 -4.72
N ILE A 140 4.24 10.98 -5.16
CA ILE A 140 5.00 12.22 -5.45
C ILE A 140 5.84 12.64 -4.24
N HIS A 141 5.26 12.61 -3.04
CA HIS A 141 6.00 12.92 -1.81
C HIS A 141 7.07 11.87 -1.51
N CYS A 142 6.76 10.57 -1.66
CA CYS A 142 7.77 9.52 -1.48
C CYS A 142 8.97 9.72 -2.43
N TYR A 143 8.73 10.01 -3.71
CA TYR A 143 9.80 10.23 -4.69
C TYR A 143 10.65 11.46 -4.35
N LYS A 144 10.02 12.55 -3.91
CA LYS A 144 10.74 13.74 -3.40
C LYS A 144 11.62 13.45 -2.19
N ASN A 145 11.36 12.36 -1.47
CA ASN A 145 12.12 11.92 -0.29
C ASN A 145 12.99 10.68 -0.58
N GLY A 146 13.30 10.40 -1.85
CA GLY A 146 14.29 9.39 -2.24
C GLY A 146 13.74 8.01 -2.58
N LEU A 147 12.42 7.84 -2.66
CA LEU A 147 11.85 6.65 -3.31
C LEU A 147 12.18 6.69 -4.81
N VAL A 148 12.65 5.58 -5.37
CA VAL A 148 12.80 5.42 -6.82
C VAL A 148 11.58 4.69 -7.39
N ALA A 149 11.21 3.57 -6.77
CA ALA A 149 9.99 2.83 -7.07
C ALA A 149 9.51 2.05 -5.83
N HIS A 150 8.20 1.95 -5.67
CA HIS A 150 7.57 1.14 -4.63
C HIS A 150 7.67 -0.36 -4.93
N GLN A 151 7.59 -0.75 -6.21
CA GLN A 151 7.81 -2.12 -6.74
C GLN A 151 6.73 -3.17 -6.40
N ASP A 152 5.86 -2.92 -5.43
CA ASP A 152 4.71 -3.79 -5.09
C ASP A 152 3.39 -3.01 -4.93
N LEU A 153 3.13 -2.04 -5.82
CA LEU A 153 1.81 -1.39 -5.85
C LEU A 153 0.75 -2.36 -6.35
N LYS A 154 -0.28 -2.53 -5.54
CA LYS A 154 -1.47 -3.36 -5.80
C LYS A 154 -2.63 -2.87 -4.92
N PRO A 155 -3.89 -3.23 -5.21
CA PRO A 155 -5.03 -2.82 -4.41
C PRO A 155 -4.91 -3.19 -2.92
N ALA A 156 -4.31 -4.35 -2.58
CA ALA A 156 -4.10 -4.75 -1.19
C ALA A 156 -3.12 -3.85 -0.41
N ASN A 157 -2.30 -3.06 -1.11
CA ASN A 157 -1.33 -2.11 -0.54
C ASN A 157 -1.83 -0.65 -0.60
N ILE A 158 -3.11 -0.44 -0.92
CA ILE A 158 -3.77 0.86 -0.83
C ILE A 158 -4.83 0.76 0.26
N PHE A 159 -4.57 1.37 1.43
CA PHE A 159 -5.56 1.35 2.51
C PHE A 159 -6.56 2.47 2.35
N LEU A 160 -7.81 2.16 2.69
CA LEU A 160 -8.94 3.06 2.57
C LEU A 160 -9.54 3.33 3.93
N ARG A 161 -9.94 4.58 4.17
CA ARG A 161 -10.75 4.99 5.32
C ARG A 161 -11.95 5.78 4.85
N ASP A 162 -13.14 5.34 5.24
CA ASP A 162 -14.40 5.99 4.93
C ASP A 162 -14.72 7.04 6.00
N VAL A 163 -14.39 8.31 5.73
CA VAL A 163 -14.65 9.37 6.72
C VAL A 163 -16.14 9.73 6.81
N LYS A 164 -16.96 9.37 5.82
CA LYS A 164 -18.43 9.58 5.88
C LYS A 164 -19.06 8.71 6.97
N SER A 165 -18.50 7.52 7.19
CA SER A 165 -18.92 6.65 8.30
C SER A 165 -18.56 7.21 9.68
N GLU A 166 -17.53 8.05 9.77
CA GLU A 166 -17.04 8.65 11.02
C GLU A 166 -17.77 9.96 11.38
N PHE A 167 -18.22 10.72 10.37
CA PHE A 167 -18.87 12.03 10.55
C PHE A 167 -20.26 12.05 9.90
N ARG A 168 -21.31 12.08 10.74
CA ARG A 168 -22.72 11.93 10.33
C ARG A 168 -23.29 13.09 9.49
N ASP A 169 -22.66 14.26 9.53
CA ASP A 169 -23.19 15.50 8.92
C ASP A 169 -22.35 15.98 7.74
N LEU A 170 -21.65 15.07 7.05
CA LEU A 170 -20.92 15.40 5.84
C LEU A 170 -21.88 15.56 4.64
N PRO A 171 -21.70 16.58 3.77
CA PRO A 171 -22.47 16.73 2.55
C PRO A 171 -22.51 15.46 1.71
N ASP A 172 -23.55 15.26 0.90
CA ASP A 172 -23.65 14.10 0.00
C ASP A 172 -22.73 14.23 -1.23
N LEU A 173 -21.44 14.10 -0.97
CA LEU A 173 -20.36 13.98 -1.95
C LEU A 173 -19.76 12.57 -1.90
N ASP A 174 -18.96 12.25 -2.90
CA ASP A 174 -18.49 10.91 -3.18
C ASP A 174 -16.98 10.73 -3.01
N ILE A 175 -16.28 11.67 -2.37
CA ILE A 175 -14.81 11.61 -2.20
C ILE A 175 -14.35 11.44 -0.75
N TYR A 176 -15.20 10.85 0.09
CA TYR A 176 -14.93 10.61 1.51
C TYR A 176 -14.14 9.34 1.80
N LYS A 177 -13.91 8.49 0.80
CA LYS A 177 -12.97 7.38 0.93
C LYS A 177 -11.55 7.88 0.68
N LEU A 178 -10.87 8.26 1.76
CA LEU A 178 -9.47 8.62 1.71
C LEU A 178 -8.63 7.38 1.47
N ALA A 179 -7.57 7.52 0.67
CA ALA A 179 -6.64 6.44 0.36
C ALA A 179 -5.22 6.81 0.76
N LEU A 180 -4.43 5.81 1.17
CA LEU A 180 -2.99 5.95 1.33
C LEU A 180 -2.25 4.72 0.80
N ILE A 181 -0.97 4.90 0.48
CA ILE A 181 -0.08 3.80 0.09
C ILE A 181 0.51 3.17 1.35
N ALA A 182 0.52 1.86 1.41
CA ALA A 182 1.11 1.07 2.47
C ALA A 182 2.12 0.06 1.91
N ASP A 183 2.82 -0.62 2.82
CA ASP A 183 3.69 -1.77 2.53
C ASP A 183 4.91 -1.47 1.64
N PHE A 184 5.83 -0.68 2.17
CA PHE A 184 7.12 -0.36 1.53
C PHE A 184 8.19 -1.46 1.70
N GLY A 185 7.80 -2.72 1.90
CA GLY A 185 8.73 -3.84 2.11
C GLY A 185 9.69 -4.07 0.93
N LEU A 186 9.25 -3.79 -0.29
CA LEU A 186 10.06 -3.89 -1.52
C LEU A 186 10.53 -2.54 -2.06
N ALA A 187 10.26 -1.43 -1.36
CA ALA A 187 10.66 -0.11 -1.80
C ALA A 187 12.19 -0.03 -1.97
N ASN A 188 12.63 0.31 -3.19
CA ASN A 188 14.05 0.33 -3.60
C ASN A 188 14.82 -1.00 -3.39
N ALA A 189 14.15 -2.13 -3.15
CA ALA A 189 14.81 -3.38 -2.79
C ALA A 189 15.58 -4.01 -3.96
N PHE A 190 15.07 -3.86 -5.19
CA PHE A 190 15.62 -4.51 -6.38
C PHE A 190 16.07 -3.54 -7.46
N LEU A 191 16.60 -2.37 -7.09
CA LEU A 191 17.04 -1.36 -8.07
C LEU A 191 18.08 -1.88 -9.07
N ASN A 192 18.90 -2.85 -8.67
CA ASN A 192 20.00 -3.43 -9.47
C ASN A 192 20.07 -4.98 -9.37
N SER A 193 18.97 -5.66 -9.04
CA SER A 193 18.98 -7.10 -8.74
C SER A 193 18.19 -7.90 -9.79
N SER A 194 18.70 -9.09 -10.13
CA SER A 194 18.01 -10.07 -11.00
C SER A 194 16.87 -10.83 -10.27
N VAL A 195 16.64 -10.53 -8.98
CA VAL A 195 15.60 -11.18 -8.17
C VAL A 195 14.26 -10.49 -8.37
N PHE A 196 13.32 -11.20 -8.99
CA PHE A 196 11.94 -10.77 -9.20
C PHE A 196 11.16 -10.74 -7.87
N GLY A 197 10.98 -9.56 -7.30
CA GLY A 197 10.05 -9.31 -6.20
C GLY A 197 8.85 -8.49 -6.65
N GLY A 198 7.68 -8.76 -6.08
CA GLY A 198 6.43 -8.03 -6.34
C GLY A 198 5.27 -8.93 -6.75
N SER A 199 4.09 -8.33 -6.84
CA SER A 199 2.86 -9.00 -7.22
C SER A 199 2.73 -9.05 -8.74
N ARG A 200 3.09 -10.20 -9.33
CA ARG A 200 3.21 -10.44 -10.78
C ARG A 200 2.15 -9.79 -11.69
N PRO A 201 0.85 -9.77 -11.36
CA PRO A 201 -0.15 -9.12 -12.20
C PRO A 201 0.09 -7.61 -12.43
N TYR A 202 0.74 -6.95 -11.47
CA TYR A 202 0.96 -5.50 -11.48
C TYR A 202 2.38 -5.11 -11.91
N MET A 203 3.26 -6.09 -12.17
CA MET A 203 4.67 -5.84 -12.48
C MET A 203 4.83 -5.23 -13.88
N ALA A 204 5.57 -4.13 -13.95
CA ALA A 204 5.93 -3.48 -15.20
C ALA A 204 6.92 -4.33 -16.04
N PRO A 205 6.98 -4.15 -17.37
CA PRO A 205 7.90 -4.86 -18.26
C PRO A 205 9.36 -4.80 -17.79
N GLU A 206 9.82 -3.62 -17.37
CA GLU A 206 11.18 -3.42 -16.90
C GLU A 206 11.51 -4.25 -15.65
N GLN A 207 10.53 -4.57 -14.80
CA GLN A 207 10.72 -5.43 -13.62
C GLN A 207 10.97 -6.91 -14.00
N TRP A 208 10.64 -7.32 -15.23
CA TRP A 208 10.88 -8.67 -15.75
C TRP A 208 12.23 -8.79 -16.50
N SER A 209 12.97 -7.69 -16.57
CA SER A 209 14.25 -7.56 -17.26
C SER A 209 15.31 -6.96 -16.32
N GLU A 210 16.58 -6.96 -16.70
CA GLU A 210 17.65 -6.31 -15.94
C GLU A 210 17.70 -4.78 -16.21
N SER A 211 16.53 -4.17 -16.42
CA SER A 211 16.40 -2.74 -16.73
C SER A 211 16.33 -1.90 -15.45
N GLU A 212 16.77 -0.64 -15.53
CA GLU A 212 16.68 0.30 -14.41
C GLU A 212 15.22 0.62 -14.07
N LEU A 213 14.89 0.53 -12.78
CA LEU A 213 13.58 0.91 -12.27
C LEU A 213 13.50 2.42 -12.07
N SER A 214 12.30 2.98 -12.23
CA SER A 214 12.04 4.41 -12.06
C SER A 214 10.62 4.66 -11.54
N PRO A 215 10.24 5.92 -11.24
CA PRO A 215 8.85 6.23 -10.92
C PRO A 215 7.84 5.78 -11.99
N LYS A 216 8.27 5.60 -13.25
CA LYS A 216 7.43 5.10 -14.35
C LYS A 216 7.06 3.63 -14.18
N THR A 217 7.82 2.87 -13.39
CA THR A 217 7.50 1.49 -13.00
C THR A 217 6.21 1.44 -12.18
N ASP A 218 6.08 2.34 -11.20
CA ASP A 218 4.87 2.44 -10.40
C ASP A 218 3.68 3.00 -11.21
N VAL A 219 3.92 3.86 -12.21
CA VAL A 219 2.86 4.34 -13.13
C VAL A 219 2.21 3.18 -13.88
N PHE A 220 2.98 2.16 -14.30
CA PHE A 220 2.41 0.96 -14.93
C PHE A 220 1.48 0.22 -13.97
N ALA A 221 1.92 -0.04 -12.74
CA ALA A 221 1.10 -0.69 -11.72
C ALA A 221 -0.19 0.10 -11.44
N LEU A 222 -0.11 1.42 -11.36
CA LEU A 222 -1.29 2.29 -11.23
C LEU A 222 -2.22 2.21 -12.44
N GLY A 223 -1.69 1.97 -13.65
CA GLY A 223 -2.49 1.77 -14.85
C GLY A 223 -3.34 0.51 -14.76
N VAL A 224 -2.76 -0.58 -14.22
CA VAL A 224 -3.47 -1.83 -13.93
C VAL A 224 -4.55 -1.60 -12.87
N ILE A 225 -4.21 -0.93 -11.77
CA ILE A 225 -5.15 -0.63 -10.67
C ILE A 225 -6.31 0.26 -11.15
N LEU A 226 -6.02 1.30 -11.95
CA LEU A 226 -7.05 2.16 -12.53
C LEU A 226 -7.99 1.37 -13.43
N HIS A 227 -7.46 0.46 -14.25
CA HIS A 227 -8.29 -0.43 -15.06
C HIS A 227 -9.20 -1.32 -14.21
N GLU A 228 -8.66 -1.97 -13.17
CA GLU A 228 -9.45 -2.82 -12.27
C GLU A 228 -10.55 -2.03 -11.56
N LEU A 229 -10.27 -0.82 -11.08
CA LEU A 229 -11.27 0.04 -10.46
C LEU A 229 -12.43 0.37 -11.40
N MET A 230 -12.11 0.69 -12.65
CA MET A 230 -13.09 1.14 -13.63
C MET A 230 -13.91 -0.01 -14.21
N SER A 231 -13.31 -1.20 -14.32
CA SER A 231 -13.96 -2.40 -14.88
C SER A 231 -14.69 -3.26 -13.84
N GLY A 232 -14.55 -2.97 -12.55
CA GLY A 232 -15.17 -3.75 -11.47
C GLY A 232 -14.39 -5.01 -11.10
N GLY A 233 -13.05 -4.91 -11.09
CA GLY A 233 -12.12 -5.97 -10.68
C GLY A 233 -11.57 -6.82 -11.81
N PHE A 234 -11.77 -6.41 -13.08
CA PHE A 234 -11.14 -7.09 -14.21
C PHE A 234 -9.73 -6.53 -14.43
N HIS A 235 -8.76 -7.41 -14.39
CA HIS A 235 -7.40 -7.12 -14.82
C HIS A 235 -7.40 -6.82 -16.33
N PRO A 236 -6.50 -5.97 -16.86
CA PRO A 236 -6.39 -5.66 -18.30
C PRO A 236 -6.33 -6.87 -19.26
N VAL A 237 -6.00 -8.07 -18.77
CA VAL A 237 -6.03 -9.32 -19.56
C VAL A 237 -7.45 -9.85 -19.81
N GLY A 238 -8.47 -9.21 -19.22
CA GLY A 238 -9.89 -9.58 -19.31
C GLY A 238 -10.31 -10.70 -18.37
N ILE A 239 -9.66 -10.84 -17.21
CA ILE A 239 -10.06 -11.79 -16.17
C ILE A 239 -10.31 -11.06 -14.86
N LYS A 240 -11.22 -11.56 -14.04
CA LYS A 240 -11.32 -11.13 -12.65
C LYS A 240 -10.19 -11.78 -11.85
N LEU A 241 -9.25 -10.97 -11.35
CA LEU A 241 -7.97 -11.48 -10.84
C LEU A 241 -8.16 -12.50 -9.70
N SER A 242 -9.13 -12.25 -8.81
CA SER A 242 -9.49 -13.12 -7.69
C SER A 242 -9.83 -14.56 -8.09
N ASP A 243 -10.24 -14.77 -9.34
CA ASP A 243 -10.73 -16.07 -9.80
C ASP A 243 -9.58 -16.94 -10.33
N TYR A 244 -8.40 -16.35 -10.59
CA TYR A 244 -7.26 -17.00 -11.26
C TYR A 244 -5.92 -16.84 -10.51
N TRP A 245 -5.78 -15.84 -9.64
CA TRP A 245 -4.54 -15.50 -8.92
C TRP A 245 -4.83 -15.08 -7.47
N PRO A 246 -3.95 -15.43 -6.51
CA PRO A 246 -2.76 -16.28 -6.64
C PRO A 246 -3.09 -17.76 -6.74
N GLN A 247 -4.27 -18.16 -6.26
CA GLN A 247 -4.80 -19.50 -6.38
C GLN A 247 -6.10 -19.45 -7.19
N PRO A 248 -6.19 -20.19 -8.30
CA PRO A 248 -7.39 -20.20 -9.11
C PRO A 248 -8.52 -20.90 -8.36
N VAL A 249 -9.74 -20.39 -8.54
CA VAL A 249 -10.96 -21.08 -8.10
C VAL A 249 -11.07 -22.42 -8.83
N GLU A 250 -11.66 -23.42 -8.17
CA GLU A 250 -11.83 -24.75 -8.75
C GLU A 250 -12.48 -24.68 -10.14
N GLY A 251 -11.91 -25.39 -11.12
CA GLY A 251 -12.33 -25.37 -12.52
C GLY A 251 -11.64 -24.32 -13.40
N ASN A 252 -11.04 -23.28 -12.83
CA ASN A 252 -10.33 -22.26 -13.60
C ASN A 252 -8.90 -22.68 -14.01
N SER A 253 -8.43 -22.12 -15.13
CA SER A 253 -7.09 -22.40 -15.67
C SER A 253 -5.98 -21.94 -14.72
N LYS A 254 -4.96 -22.78 -14.56
CA LYS A 254 -3.72 -22.44 -13.83
C LYS A 254 -2.73 -21.59 -14.65
N LYS A 255 -3.10 -21.14 -15.86
CA LYS A 255 -2.21 -20.32 -16.72
C LYS A 255 -1.60 -19.15 -15.94
N TRP A 256 -2.45 -18.43 -15.22
CA TRP A 256 -2.09 -17.19 -14.53
C TRP A 256 -1.38 -17.42 -13.19
N THR A 257 -1.14 -18.65 -12.75
CA THR A 257 -0.25 -18.90 -11.60
C THR A 257 1.23 -18.90 -12.00
N ARG A 258 1.53 -18.97 -13.30
CA ARG A 258 2.88 -19.10 -13.85
C ARG A 258 3.50 -17.72 -14.12
N PRO A 259 4.77 -17.47 -13.74
CA PRO A 259 5.44 -16.21 -14.02
C PRO A 259 5.47 -15.86 -15.52
N ASP A 260 5.75 -16.83 -16.38
CA ASP A 260 5.90 -16.61 -17.83
C ASP A 260 4.65 -16.04 -18.49
N ALA A 261 3.46 -16.38 -17.98
CA ALA A 261 2.21 -15.84 -18.50
C ALA A 261 2.07 -14.34 -18.22
N TRP A 262 2.49 -13.89 -17.03
CA TRP A 262 2.50 -12.47 -16.66
C TRP A 262 3.58 -11.71 -17.39
N LYS A 263 4.78 -12.29 -17.49
CA LYS A 263 5.88 -11.73 -18.27
C LYS A 263 5.50 -11.50 -19.73
N GLN A 264 4.95 -12.53 -20.39
CA GLN A 264 4.51 -12.44 -21.78
C GLN A 264 3.44 -11.36 -21.97
N TRP A 265 2.51 -11.21 -21.02
CA TRP A 265 1.51 -10.15 -21.08
C TRP A 265 2.15 -8.77 -20.88
N ALA A 266 3.03 -8.59 -19.89
CA ALA A 266 3.70 -7.31 -19.66
C ALA A 266 4.51 -6.87 -20.90
N GLU A 267 5.16 -7.81 -21.60
CA GLU A 267 5.96 -7.50 -22.80
C GLU A 267 5.10 -7.18 -24.05
N THR A 268 3.79 -7.45 -24.03
CA THR A 268 2.92 -7.27 -25.22
C THR A 268 1.75 -6.31 -24.99
N VAL A 269 1.34 -6.09 -23.74
CA VAL A 269 0.28 -5.19 -23.27
C VAL A 269 -0.95 -5.18 -24.19
N ASN A 270 -1.68 -6.30 -24.21
CA ASN A 270 -3.00 -6.35 -24.82
C ASN A 270 -4.06 -6.03 -23.76
N ILE A 271 -4.69 -4.86 -23.85
CA ILE A 271 -5.68 -4.35 -22.88
C ILE A 271 -7.09 -4.68 -23.36
N LYS A 272 -7.86 -5.34 -22.51
CA LYS A 272 -9.27 -5.62 -22.71
C LYS A 272 -10.12 -4.77 -21.79
N PHE A 273 -10.83 -3.81 -22.35
CA PHE A 273 -11.85 -3.02 -21.64
C PHE A 273 -13.19 -3.77 -21.46
N GLU A 274 -13.13 -5.10 -21.41
CA GLU A 274 -14.30 -5.95 -21.14
C GLU A 274 -14.59 -5.92 -19.62
N GLY A 275 -15.82 -5.59 -19.24
CA GLY A 275 -16.22 -5.47 -17.84
C GLY A 275 -17.72 -5.14 -17.69
N ALA A 276 -18.20 -5.09 -16.44
CA ALA A 276 -19.62 -4.86 -16.15
C ALA A 276 -20.10 -3.44 -16.49
N THR A 277 -19.17 -2.47 -16.59
CA THR A 277 -19.48 -1.07 -16.91
C THR A 277 -18.50 -0.56 -17.97
N PRO A 278 -18.98 0.08 -19.05
CA PRO A 278 -18.11 0.69 -20.06
C PRO A 278 -17.19 1.74 -19.44
N ILE A 279 -15.88 1.63 -19.72
CA ILE A 279 -14.88 2.61 -19.30
C ILE A 279 -14.90 3.77 -20.29
N GLU A 280 -14.90 5.02 -19.81
CA GLU A 280 -14.98 6.18 -20.68
C GLU A 280 -13.71 6.42 -21.51
N PRO A 281 -13.82 6.97 -22.75
CA PRO A 281 -12.69 7.11 -23.66
C PRO A 281 -11.48 7.89 -23.09
N MET A 282 -11.72 8.94 -22.30
CA MET A 282 -10.64 9.70 -21.66
C MET A 282 -9.86 8.85 -20.65
N VAL A 283 -10.56 8.00 -19.89
CA VAL A 283 -9.94 7.10 -18.91
C VAL A 283 -9.23 5.95 -19.63
N GLN A 284 -9.81 5.40 -20.70
CA GLN A 284 -9.15 4.41 -21.55
C GLN A 284 -7.84 4.96 -22.14
N SER A 285 -7.86 6.18 -22.65
CA SER A 285 -6.67 6.85 -23.20
C SER A 285 -5.56 7.01 -22.15
N LEU A 286 -5.92 7.39 -20.92
CA LEU A 286 -4.97 7.46 -19.81
C LEU A 286 -4.40 6.07 -19.46
N ILE A 287 -5.25 5.05 -19.33
CA ILE A 287 -4.82 3.66 -19.06
C ILE A 287 -3.84 3.18 -20.14
N HIS A 288 -4.14 3.41 -21.42
CA HIS A 288 -3.24 3.07 -22.52
C HIS A 288 -1.86 3.69 -22.37
N LYS A 289 -1.79 4.99 -22.05
CA LYS A 289 -0.51 5.69 -21.86
C LYS A 289 0.24 5.18 -20.62
N MET A 290 -0.47 4.90 -19.52
CA MET A 290 0.16 4.38 -18.29
C MET A 290 0.73 2.98 -18.48
N LEU A 291 0.12 2.17 -19.35
CA LEU A 291 0.54 0.80 -19.64
C LEU A 291 1.48 0.68 -20.85
N SER A 292 2.03 1.78 -21.38
CA SER A 292 3.03 1.70 -22.47
C SER A 292 4.19 0.77 -22.11
N ILE A 293 4.63 -0.06 -23.06
CA ILE A 293 5.72 -1.02 -22.85
C ILE A 293 7.00 -0.26 -22.50
N ASP A 294 7.36 0.75 -23.30
CA ASP A 294 8.46 1.65 -22.98
C ASP A 294 8.06 2.57 -21.82
N ALA A 295 8.88 2.56 -20.76
CA ALA A 295 8.69 3.41 -19.59
C ALA A 295 8.78 4.90 -19.93
N ALA A 296 9.54 5.29 -20.96
CA ALA A 296 9.67 6.67 -21.40
C ALA A 296 8.37 7.25 -22.00
N ASP A 297 7.54 6.39 -22.62
CA ASP A 297 6.26 6.78 -23.21
C ASP A 297 5.13 6.94 -22.18
N ARG A 298 5.36 6.48 -20.93
CA ARG A 298 4.40 6.64 -19.85
C ARG A 298 4.38 8.09 -19.35
N PRO A 299 3.24 8.64 -18.91
CA PRO A 299 3.20 9.95 -18.25
C PRO A 299 3.96 9.92 -16.92
N SER A 300 4.42 11.06 -16.44
CA SER A 300 4.89 11.23 -15.06
C SER A 300 3.72 11.08 -14.08
N ILE A 301 4.03 10.78 -12.81
CA ILE A 301 2.99 10.64 -11.78
C ILE A 301 2.24 11.97 -11.55
N GLU A 302 2.91 13.11 -11.73
CA GLU A 302 2.31 14.45 -11.72
C GLU A 302 1.33 14.64 -12.87
N GLU A 303 1.68 14.24 -14.10
CA GLU A 303 0.79 14.30 -15.26
C GLU A 303 -0.42 13.38 -15.10
N VAL A 304 -0.24 12.20 -14.52
CA VAL A 304 -1.34 11.29 -14.17
C VAL A 304 -2.28 11.98 -13.17
N LYS A 305 -1.76 12.54 -12.08
CA LYS A 305 -2.54 13.27 -11.06
C LYS A 305 -3.35 14.41 -11.69
N VAL A 306 -2.72 15.25 -12.52
CA VAL A 306 -3.38 16.38 -13.20
C VAL A 306 -4.47 15.88 -14.15
N THR A 307 -4.20 14.83 -14.91
CA THR A 307 -5.18 14.24 -15.83
C THR A 307 -6.40 13.71 -15.08
N LEU A 308 -6.19 12.97 -13.98
CA LEU A 308 -7.27 12.45 -13.14
C LEU A 308 -8.11 13.60 -12.55
N LEU A 309 -7.48 14.65 -12.04
CA LEU A 309 -8.17 15.84 -11.52
C LEU A 309 -9.04 16.51 -12.60
N ASN A 310 -8.52 16.66 -13.82
CA ASN A 310 -9.29 17.21 -14.94
C ASN A 310 -10.48 16.33 -15.32
N ILE A 311 -10.33 15.00 -15.28
CA ILE A 311 -11.45 14.07 -15.51
C ILE A 311 -12.50 14.24 -14.39
N VAL A 312 -12.10 14.30 -13.12
CA VAL A 312 -13.02 14.56 -12.00
C VAL A 312 -13.76 15.89 -12.21
N LYS A 313 -13.04 16.97 -12.58
CA LYS A 313 -13.62 18.29 -12.86
C LYS A 313 -14.67 18.26 -13.96
N SER A 314 -14.42 17.52 -15.03
CA SER A 314 -15.38 17.37 -16.15
C SER A 314 -16.67 16.64 -15.74
N LYS A 315 -16.63 15.88 -14.64
CA LYS A 315 -17.76 15.09 -14.13
C LYS A 315 -18.53 15.81 -13.04
N SER A 316 -17.82 16.41 -12.10
CA SER A 316 -18.38 17.07 -10.93
C SER A 316 -17.43 18.17 -10.48
N GLN A 317 -17.85 19.42 -10.66
CA GLN A 317 -17.10 20.58 -10.19
C GLN A 317 -17.01 20.61 -8.66
N GLU A 318 -18.03 20.11 -7.96
CA GLU A 318 -18.07 20.02 -6.49
C GLU A 318 -17.05 19.00 -5.97
N SER A 319 -17.08 17.77 -6.51
CA SER A 319 -16.11 16.72 -6.16
C SER A 319 -14.68 17.15 -6.50
N PHE A 320 -14.46 17.84 -7.63
CA PHE A 320 -13.16 18.40 -7.96
C PHE A 320 -12.69 19.43 -6.93
N THR A 321 -13.56 20.39 -6.57
CA THR A 321 -13.20 21.47 -5.65
C THR A 321 -12.82 20.91 -4.28
N GLN A 322 -13.59 19.94 -3.78
CA GLN A 322 -13.30 19.30 -2.49
C GLN A 322 -12.02 18.45 -2.56
N LEU A 323 -11.81 17.69 -3.64
CA LEU A 323 -10.63 16.84 -3.84
C LEU A 323 -9.36 17.69 -3.93
N GLU A 324 -9.38 18.73 -4.76
CA GLU A 324 -8.28 19.68 -4.92
C GLU A 324 -7.94 20.36 -3.60
N PHE A 325 -8.96 20.81 -2.85
CA PHE A 325 -8.75 21.41 -1.53
C PHE A 325 -8.06 20.44 -0.55
N LEU A 326 -8.56 19.21 -0.42
CA LEU A 326 -8.00 18.21 0.50
C LEU A 326 -6.56 17.86 0.14
N VAL A 327 -6.29 17.60 -1.13
CA VAL A 327 -4.94 17.28 -1.62
C VAL A 327 -4.00 18.44 -1.35
N ASN A 328 -4.36 19.67 -1.74
CA ASN A 328 -3.53 20.85 -1.53
C ASN A 328 -3.28 21.12 -0.04
N TYR A 329 -4.31 20.94 0.81
CA TYR A 329 -4.18 21.09 2.25
C TYR A 329 -3.13 20.15 2.84
N PHE A 330 -3.19 18.85 2.48
CA PHE A 330 -2.24 17.87 3.01
C PHE A 330 -0.85 18.01 2.38
N GLU A 331 -0.75 18.34 1.10
CA GLU A 331 0.52 18.60 0.42
C GLU A 331 1.25 19.80 1.04
N ASN A 332 0.55 20.89 1.36
CA ASN A 332 1.13 22.04 2.04
C ASN A 332 1.56 21.77 3.48
N LYS A 333 1.11 20.66 4.08
CA LYS A 333 1.54 20.19 5.40
C LYS A 333 2.64 19.13 5.34
N THR A 334 3.06 18.71 4.15
CA THR A 334 4.21 17.81 4.00
C THR A 334 5.51 18.52 4.35
N SER A 335 6.50 17.74 4.75
CA SER A 335 7.85 18.25 4.99
C SER A 335 8.87 17.23 4.52
N THR A 336 9.82 17.71 3.73
CA THR A 336 10.99 16.96 3.24
C THR A 336 12.18 17.00 4.19
N LYS A 337 12.08 17.76 5.30
CA LYS A 337 13.12 17.77 6.33
C LYS A 337 13.35 16.38 6.94
N PRO A 338 14.59 16.02 7.32
CA PRO A 338 14.89 14.75 7.98
C PRO A 338 14.03 14.51 9.24
N LEU A 339 13.81 13.23 9.58
CA LEU A 339 13.04 12.84 10.77
C LEU A 339 13.58 13.50 12.05
N LYS A 340 14.91 13.58 12.20
CA LYS A 340 15.58 14.20 13.36
C LYS A 340 15.18 15.66 13.59
N GLU A 341 14.91 16.42 12.52
CA GLU A 341 14.51 17.82 12.62
C GLU A 341 13.02 17.98 12.93
N ARG A 342 12.17 17.15 12.31
CA ARG A 342 10.72 17.27 12.42
C ARG A 342 10.18 16.64 13.70
N TRP A 343 10.77 15.53 14.13
CA TRP A 343 10.36 14.80 15.32
C TRP A 343 11.58 14.20 16.04
N PRO A 344 12.36 15.04 16.76
CA PRO A 344 13.59 14.62 17.43
C PRO A 344 13.39 13.41 18.35
N TYR A 345 12.29 13.39 19.11
CA TYR A 345 11.95 12.29 20.01
C TYR A 345 11.76 10.95 19.27
N LEU A 346 10.97 10.93 18.19
CA LEU A 346 10.76 9.72 17.39
C LEU A 346 12.06 9.28 16.72
N SER A 347 12.88 10.23 16.25
CA SER A 347 14.20 9.95 15.68
C SER A 347 15.16 9.30 16.68
N GLU A 348 15.21 9.79 17.92
CA GLU A 348 16.06 9.21 18.98
C GLU A 348 15.56 7.81 19.35
N ARG A 349 14.24 7.66 19.52
CA ARG A 349 13.64 6.36 19.80
C ARG A 349 13.96 5.37 18.67
N TRP A 350 13.86 5.80 17.42
CA TRP A 350 14.17 4.99 16.24
C TRP A 350 15.62 4.53 16.24
N GLY A 351 16.57 5.44 16.51
CA GLY A 351 17.99 5.08 16.62
C GLY A 351 18.24 3.99 17.66
N LYS A 352 17.68 4.14 18.86
CA LYS A 352 17.80 3.13 19.94
C LYS A 352 17.15 1.80 19.56
N PHE A 353 16.02 1.84 18.84
CA PHE A 353 15.33 0.65 18.38
C PHE A 353 16.14 -0.08 17.31
N GLN A 354 16.64 0.63 16.29
CA GLN A 354 17.43 0.07 15.20
C GLN A 354 18.72 -0.60 15.71
N GLU A 355 19.45 0.07 16.62
CA GLU A 355 20.69 -0.47 17.20
C GLU A 355 20.52 -1.84 17.87
N LYS A 356 19.36 -2.11 18.49
CA LYS A 356 19.09 -3.39 19.14
C LYS A 356 19.05 -4.57 18.18
N PHE A 357 18.65 -4.33 16.94
CA PHE A 357 18.50 -5.36 15.91
C PHE A 357 19.70 -5.42 14.96
N GLU A 358 20.50 -4.34 14.86
CA GLU A 358 21.78 -4.36 14.14
C GLU A 358 22.89 -5.07 14.94
N LYS A 359 22.93 -4.91 16.27
CA LYS A 359 23.95 -5.52 17.15
C LYS A 359 23.80 -7.05 17.33
N ARG A 360 22.73 -7.65 16.80
CA ARG A 360 22.40 -9.09 16.92
C ARG A 360 22.70 -9.88 15.65
N ILE A 361 23.15 -9.21 14.58
CA ILE A 361 23.70 -9.80 13.35
C ILE A 361 25.21 -9.94 13.56
#